data_AF-A0A1I4U722-F1
#
_entry.id   AF-A0A1I4U722-F1
#
_cell.length_a   1.000
_cell.length_b   1.000
_cell.length_c   1.000
_cell.angle_alpha   90.00
_cell.angle_beta   90.00
_cell.angle_gamma   90.00
#
_symmetry.space_group_name_H-M   'P 1'
#
loop_
_entity.id
_entity.type
_entity.pdbx_description
1 polymer ?
#
loop_
_entity_poly.entity_id
_entity_poly.type
_entity_poly.pdbx_seq_one_letter_code
_entity_poly.pdbx_strand_id
1 'polypeptide(L)'
;MNTISKISVAVTLSLGLFVAQSCVHDDDYATPPIECNLPEANIKLPELMQKINANQLNLDANKAITDDLILEAYVISSDETGNIYKTISIQDDPTNPTVGTQIEINAGNLYTQYPLGSKIQINLKGLRAQKDTRAGIIKIGSVDPTYDLGRIALTEYEKYIVKTCDPIQEIKPKEFNSLAEAMKNENVNTLVKINNVQFLQPDIDKTYGTASQIENRELVDKKGSLKNVVVRNSNFADWKDELLPTGSGSITVVVSKYGSTWQVYIRDTKDVKFDQPRFDVGGGTNPGGGNTTEAANLLFKGSDFNNWSEFLASINSFDLNKTGYAMSGVGLGRDNTNALQLKGTPIANDYVFTTVVNNAIPATPKKITFYVKGTAGKSLSLNVYKTDTKYVVYNLGDLSNSAVTLASTETNQYNGIIDTKGEWVLVTLDITSVDIQKTAGQNVFALKVGKDVAYDLVVDNIKID
;
A
#
# COMPACT_ATOMS: atom_id res chain seq x y z
N MET A 1 -46.63 51.18 -81.75
CA MET A 1 -45.17 51.28 -82.00
C MET A 1 -44.46 50.93 -80.71
N ASN A 2 -43.56 49.94 -80.79
CA ASN A 2 -42.36 49.65 -79.98
C ASN A 2 -42.33 50.19 -78.54
N THR A 3 -41.99 49.46 -77.49
CA THR A 3 -41.35 48.17 -77.18
C THR A 3 -41.36 48.16 -75.65
N ILE A 4 -41.53 47.05 -74.95
CA ILE A 4 -40.53 46.52 -74.01
C ILE A 4 -41.05 45.17 -73.54
N SER A 5 -40.21 44.17 -73.79
CA SER A 5 -40.36 42.80 -73.36
C SER A 5 -39.91 42.63 -71.90
N LYS A 6 -40.48 41.63 -71.23
CA LYS A 6 -39.87 40.80 -70.17
C LYS A 6 -39.48 41.55 -68.88
N ILE A 7 -40.22 41.27 -67.81
CA ILE A 7 -39.72 40.82 -66.50
C ILE A 7 -40.99 40.55 -65.68
N SER A 8 -41.36 39.28 -65.60
CA SER A 8 -42.37 38.77 -64.67
C SER A 8 -41.81 37.43 -64.22
N VAL A 9 -41.73 37.23 -62.89
CA VAL A 9 -41.15 36.09 -62.13
C VAL A 9 -40.00 36.46 -61.17
N ALA A 10 -39.60 37.73 -61.01
CA ALA A 10 -38.56 38.12 -60.04
C ALA A 10 -39.04 38.98 -58.85
N VAL A 11 -40.27 38.78 -58.32
CA VAL A 11 -40.79 39.60 -57.19
C VAL A 11 -41.36 38.77 -56.02
N THR A 12 -41.22 37.44 -56.01
CA THR A 12 -41.69 36.61 -54.88
C THR A 12 -40.54 35.91 -54.13
N LEU A 13 -39.31 36.43 -54.23
CA LEU A 13 -38.15 35.92 -53.51
C LEU A 13 -37.24 37.05 -52.99
N SER A 14 -37.81 38.15 -52.52
CA SER A 14 -37.06 39.28 -51.95
C SER A 14 -37.64 39.80 -50.63
N LEU A 15 -38.40 38.98 -49.91
CA LEU A 15 -38.95 39.28 -48.59
C LEU A 15 -38.56 38.22 -47.54
N GLY A 16 -37.31 37.77 -47.59
CA GLY A 16 -36.82 36.71 -46.70
C GLY A 16 -35.32 36.78 -46.38
N LEU A 17 -34.69 37.95 -46.54
CA LEU A 17 -33.24 38.09 -46.36
C LEU A 17 -32.85 39.40 -45.62
N PHE A 18 -33.53 39.74 -44.53
CA PHE A 18 -33.14 40.87 -43.66
C PHE A 18 -33.44 40.61 -42.17
N VAL A 19 -33.16 39.41 -41.66
CA VAL A 19 -33.14 39.13 -40.22
C VAL A 19 -31.98 38.17 -39.88
N ALA A 20 -30.75 38.65 -40.04
CA ALA A 20 -29.55 37.97 -39.54
C ALA A 20 -28.37 38.95 -39.37
N GLN A 21 -28.60 40.08 -38.71
CA GLN A 21 -27.54 41.03 -38.33
C GLN A 21 -27.80 41.61 -36.92
N SER A 22 -28.21 40.76 -35.97
CA SER A 22 -28.13 41.08 -34.54
C SER A 22 -27.53 39.91 -33.76
N CYS A 23 -26.51 39.27 -34.32
CA CYS A 23 -25.49 38.65 -33.48
C CYS A 23 -24.64 39.81 -32.98
N VAL A 24 -24.91 40.27 -31.77
CA VAL A 24 -23.92 41.02 -30.99
C VAL A 24 -22.73 40.07 -30.85
N HIS A 25 -21.68 40.32 -31.62
CA HIS A 25 -20.41 39.63 -31.47
C HIS A 25 -19.65 40.36 -30.35
N ASP A 26 -20.10 40.18 -29.12
CA ASP A 26 -19.31 40.43 -27.91
C ASP A 26 -18.88 39.06 -27.38
N ASP A 27 -18.04 38.37 -28.16
CA ASP A 27 -17.32 37.18 -27.70
C ASP A 27 -15.95 37.57 -27.08
N ASP A 28 -15.68 38.86 -26.91
CA ASP A 28 -14.56 39.36 -26.11
C ASP A 28 -14.94 39.33 -24.61
N TYR A 29 -15.14 38.12 -24.08
CA TYR A 29 -14.93 37.91 -22.66
C TYR A 29 -13.44 38.13 -22.39
N ALA A 30 -13.07 39.37 -22.07
CA ALA A 30 -11.76 39.67 -21.52
C ALA A 30 -11.55 38.73 -20.33
N THR A 31 -10.60 37.80 -20.44
CA THR A 31 -10.14 37.00 -19.31
C THR A 31 -9.78 37.98 -18.20
N PRO A 32 -10.37 37.86 -16.99
CA PRO A 32 -10.04 38.75 -15.89
C PRO A 32 -8.53 38.87 -15.76
N PRO A 33 -7.97 40.10 -15.69
CA PRO A 33 -6.53 40.28 -15.63
C PRO A 33 -5.98 39.57 -14.39
N ILE A 34 -4.92 38.77 -14.56
CA ILE A 34 -4.21 38.15 -13.45
C ILE A 34 -3.50 39.27 -12.68
N GLU A 35 -3.94 39.55 -11.47
CA GLU A 35 -3.31 40.54 -10.61
C GLU A 35 -2.04 39.95 -9.98
N CYS A 36 -0.89 40.31 -10.53
CA CYS A 36 0.41 39.84 -10.04
C CYS A 36 0.94 40.65 -8.85
N ASN A 37 0.27 41.74 -8.46
CA ASN A 37 0.67 42.57 -7.33
C ASN A 37 0.05 42.02 -6.04
N LEU A 38 0.60 40.91 -5.56
CA LEU A 38 0.15 40.25 -4.34
C LEU A 38 0.85 40.84 -3.10
N PRO A 39 0.18 40.85 -1.93
CA PRO A 39 0.82 41.26 -0.68
C PRO A 39 1.99 40.33 -0.31
N GLU A 40 2.95 40.83 0.47
CA GLU A 40 4.13 40.05 0.88
C GLU A 40 3.74 38.92 1.84
N ALA A 41 4.24 37.71 1.58
CA ALA A 41 4.08 36.58 2.48
C ALA A 41 4.86 36.82 3.79
N ASN A 42 4.18 36.64 4.92
CA ASN A 42 4.73 36.96 6.24
C ASN A 42 4.81 35.76 7.19
N ILE A 43 4.44 34.56 6.73
CA ILE A 43 4.64 33.31 7.46
C ILE A 43 5.06 32.19 6.51
N LYS A 44 6.03 31.37 6.93
CA LYS A 44 6.45 30.16 6.20
C LYS A 44 5.65 28.94 6.67
N LEU A 45 5.43 27.96 5.79
CA LEU A 45 4.67 26.76 6.15
C LEU A 45 5.25 26.00 7.38
N PRO A 46 6.57 25.78 7.52
CA PRO A 46 7.13 25.17 8.73
C PRO A 46 6.80 25.93 10.01
N GLU A 47 6.83 27.27 9.96
CA GLU A 47 6.48 28.13 11.09
C GLU A 47 4.99 28.05 11.42
N LEU A 48 4.12 28.06 10.42
CA LEU A 48 2.68 27.84 10.61
C LEU A 48 2.41 26.49 11.30
N MET A 49 3.05 25.42 10.82
CA MET A 49 2.92 24.08 11.40
C MET A 49 3.42 24.04 12.85
N GLN A 50 4.50 24.75 13.17
CA GLN A 50 4.97 24.89 14.55
C GLN A 50 3.96 25.62 15.44
N LYS A 51 3.43 26.76 14.98
CA LYS A 51 2.41 27.54 15.71
C LYS A 51 1.14 26.72 15.96
N ILE A 52 0.68 25.94 14.98
CA ILE A 52 -0.48 25.05 15.13
C ILE A 52 -0.21 23.99 16.21
N ASN A 53 0.91 23.28 16.12
CA ASN A 53 1.23 22.21 17.08
C ASN A 53 1.46 22.74 18.51
N ALA A 54 1.95 23.97 18.65
CA ALA A 54 2.15 24.63 19.93
C ALA A 54 0.92 25.38 20.45
N ASN A 55 -0.21 25.39 19.71
CA ASN A 55 -1.40 26.19 20.01
C ASN A 55 -1.10 27.70 20.17
N GLN A 56 -0.27 28.26 19.28
CA GLN A 56 0.21 29.64 19.30
C GLN A 56 -0.40 30.54 18.21
N LEU A 57 -1.53 30.14 17.63
CA LEU A 57 -2.29 30.99 16.72
C LEU A 57 -3.27 31.86 17.51
N ASN A 58 -3.42 33.13 17.13
CA ASN A 58 -4.48 33.98 17.64
C ASN A 58 -5.79 33.62 16.93
N LEU A 59 -6.79 33.20 17.70
CA LEU A 59 -8.06 32.68 17.19
C LEU A 59 -9.26 33.44 17.78
N ASP A 60 -10.31 33.61 16.99
CA ASP A 60 -11.60 34.14 17.46
C ASP A 60 -12.46 33.08 18.18
N ALA A 61 -13.68 33.45 18.59
CA ALA A 61 -14.62 32.53 19.24
C ALA A 61 -15.03 31.33 18.35
N ASN A 62 -14.92 31.48 17.03
CA ASN A 62 -15.15 30.44 16.04
C ASN A 62 -13.86 29.70 15.68
N LYS A 63 -12.78 29.85 16.44
CA LYS A 63 -11.46 29.26 16.18
C LYS A 63 -10.85 29.66 14.83
N ALA A 64 -11.29 30.76 14.24
CA ALA A 64 -10.72 31.31 13.00
C ALA A 64 -9.49 32.18 13.32
N ILE A 65 -8.48 32.15 12.45
CA ILE A 65 -7.25 32.94 12.60
C ILE A 65 -7.58 34.44 12.49
N THR A 66 -7.16 35.23 13.47
CA THR A 66 -7.43 36.68 13.50
C THR A 66 -6.30 37.51 12.90
N ASP A 67 -5.08 36.98 12.93
CA ASP A 67 -3.89 37.64 12.41
C ASP A 67 -3.93 37.70 10.86
N ASP A 68 -3.46 38.81 10.30
CA ASP A 68 -3.26 38.96 8.85
C ASP A 68 -2.03 38.15 8.39
N LEU A 69 -2.16 36.81 8.37
CA LEU A 69 -1.11 35.89 7.97
C LEU A 69 -1.27 35.47 6.50
N ILE A 70 -0.19 35.58 5.74
CA ILE A 70 -0.12 35.26 4.32
C ILE A 70 0.99 34.24 4.12
N LEU A 71 0.59 33.06 3.62
CA LEU A 71 1.45 31.92 3.36
C LEU A 71 1.66 31.75 1.84
N GLU A 72 2.85 31.33 1.44
CA GLU A 72 3.10 30.80 0.10
C GLU A 72 3.51 29.33 0.17
N ALA A 73 3.04 28.54 -0.79
CA ALA A 73 3.36 27.12 -0.89
C ALA A 73 3.16 26.61 -2.33
N TYR A 74 3.64 25.39 -2.61
CA TYR A 74 3.56 24.76 -3.93
C TYR A 74 2.51 23.67 -3.96
N VAL A 75 1.72 23.64 -5.02
CA VAL A 75 0.67 22.64 -5.25
C VAL A 75 1.27 21.31 -5.69
N ILE A 76 0.90 20.23 -5.01
CA ILE A 76 1.42 18.87 -5.29
C ILE A 76 0.35 17.83 -5.59
N SER A 77 -0.92 18.19 -5.51
CA SER A 77 -2.05 17.33 -5.89
C SER A 77 -2.78 17.89 -7.11
N SER A 78 -3.51 17.03 -7.82
CA SER A 78 -4.42 17.42 -8.90
C SER A 78 -5.75 16.70 -8.72
N ASP A 79 -6.85 17.40 -8.95
CA ASP A 79 -8.19 16.80 -9.04
C ASP A 79 -8.60 16.45 -10.47
N GLU A 80 -7.71 16.63 -11.44
CA GLU A 80 -7.94 16.40 -12.88
C GLU A 80 -8.45 14.98 -13.18
N THR A 81 -7.96 13.96 -12.48
CA THR A 81 -8.36 12.56 -12.70
C THR A 81 -9.35 12.02 -11.67
N GLY A 82 -9.89 12.88 -10.79
CA GLY A 82 -10.96 12.55 -9.86
C GLY A 82 -10.57 11.74 -8.60
N ASN A 83 -9.30 11.35 -8.44
CA ASN A 83 -8.87 10.60 -7.24
C ASN A 83 -8.73 11.48 -5.99
N ILE A 84 -8.15 12.66 -6.15
CA ILE A 84 -8.07 13.71 -5.12
C ILE A 84 -9.18 14.70 -5.47
N TYR A 85 -10.07 15.02 -4.52
CA TYR A 85 -11.26 15.82 -4.83
C TYR A 85 -11.60 16.78 -3.69
N LYS A 86 -11.96 18.03 -4.05
CA LYS A 86 -12.31 19.09 -3.09
C LYS A 86 -11.19 19.44 -2.11
N THR A 87 -9.95 19.18 -2.51
CA THR A 87 -8.77 19.44 -1.69
C THR A 87 -7.56 19.79 -2.54
N ILE A 88 -6.67 20.61 -2.01
CA ILE A 88 -5.33 20.84 -2.57
C ILE A 88 -4.30 20.50 -1.50
N SER A 89 -3.42 19.54 -1.78
CA SER A 89 -2.21 19.29 -0.98
C SER A 89 -1.11 20.24 -1.43
N ILE A 90 -0.43 20.83 -0.46
CA ILE A 90 0.65 21.79 -0.67
C ILE A 90 1.88 21.47 0.17
N GLN A 91 3.06 21.86 -0.31
CA GLN A 91 4.33 21.73 0.42
C GLN A 91 5.17 23.02 0.34
N ASP A 92 6.14 23.14 1.24
CA ASP A 92 6.94 24.36 1.43
C ASP A 92 7.98 24.62 0.33
N ASP A 93 8.54 23.56 -0.27
CA ASP A 93 9.59 23.67 -1.29
C ASP A 93 9.33 22.72 -2.47
N PRO A 94 9.58 23.10 -3.74
CA PRO A 94 9.46 22.19 -4.88
C PRO A 94 10.43 21.00 -4.82
N THR A 95 11.54 21.10 -4.10
CA THR A 95 12.56 20.05 -3.97
C THR A 95 12.91 19.81 -2.50
N ASN A 96 12.84 18.55 -2.05
CA ASN A 96 13.10 18.17 -0.65
C ASN A 96 12.25 18.95 0.39
N PRO A 97 10.91 19.00 0.24
CA PRO A 97 10.02 19.74 1.14
C PRO A 97 10.19 19.32 2.60
N THR A 98 10.18 20.24 3.56
CA THR A 98 10.27 19.88 4.98
C THR A 98 8.92 19.49 5.58
N VAL A 99 7.84 20.12 5.12
CA VAL A 99 6.48 19.93 5.63
C VAL A 99 5.44 20.13 4.53
N GLY A 100 4.25 19.58 4.73
CA GLY A 100 3.10 19.82 3.88
C GLY A 100 1.81 19.99 4.66
N THR A 101 0.78 20.50 4.00
CA THR A 101 -0.59 20.57 4.54
C THR A 101 -1.62 20.43 3.42
N GLN A 102 -2.90 20.33 3.77
CA GLN A 102 -4.01 20.19 2.84
C GLN A 102 -5.03 21.30 3.05
N ILE A 103 -5.48 21.91 1.96
CA ILE A 103 -6.55 22.90 1.95
C ILE A 103 -7.85 22.23 1.52
N GLU A 104 -8.91 22.42 2.29
CA GLU A 104 -10.25 21.87 2.03
C GLU A 104 -11.11 22.91 1.31
N ILE A 105 -11.57 22.60 0.09
CA ILE A 105 -12.27 23.54 -0.79
C ILE A 105 -13.49 22.85 -1.40
N ASN A 106 -14.67 23.46 -1.30
CA ASN A 106 -15.90 22.91 -1.87
C ASN A 106 -16.04 23.22 -3.36
N ALA A 107 -14.95 23.03 -4.11
CA ALA A 107 -14.86 23.24 -5.56
C ALA A 107 -14.20 22.04 -6.23
N GLY A 108 -14.44 21.88 -7.53
CA GLY A 108 -13.77 20.90 -8.38
C GLY A 108 -13.14 21.58 -9.59
N ASN A 109 -12.40 20.82 -10.41
CA ASN A 109 -11.57 21.35 -11.49
C ASN A 109 -10.53 22.36 -11.00
N LEU A 110 -10.06 22.19 -9.75
CA LEU A 110 -9.08 23.06 -9.11
C LEU A 110 -7.75 23.07 -9.88
N TYR A 111 -7.40 21.97 -10.57
CA TYR A 111 -6.22 21.89 -11.43
C TYR A 111 -6.17 22.96 -12.53
N THR A 112 -7.32 23.47 -12.97
CA THR A 112 -7.39 24.50 -14.03
C THR A 112 -6.86 25.85 -13.55
N GLN A 113 -7.11 26.18 -12.28
CA GLN A 113 -6.63 27.42 -11.66
C GLN A 113 -5.31 27.24 -10.94
N TYR A 114 -5.13 26.10 -10.28
CA TYR A 114 -3.97 25.77 -9.45
C TYR A 114 -3.32 24.47 -9.95
N PRO A 115 -2.68 24.48 -11.13
CA PRO A 115 -2.05 23.29 -11.68
C PRO A 115 -0.90 22.80 -10.79
N LEU A 116 -0.53 21.52 -10.94
CA LEU A 116 0.63 20.94 -10.27
C LEU A 116 1.87 21.82 -10.46
N GLY A 117 2.62 22.05 -9.38
CA GLY A 117 3.83 22.86 -9.42
C GLY A 117 3.60 24.37 -9.37
N SER A 118 2.35 24.83 -9.45
CA SER A 118 2.06 26.25 -9.24
C SER A 118 2.35 26.66 -7.80
N LYS A 119 2.88 27.86 -7.65
CA LYS A 119 2.99 28.51 -6.36
C LYS A 119 1.70 29.28 -6.10
N ILE A 120 1.14 29.11 -4.91
CA ILE A 120 -0.09 29.77 -4.49
C ILE A 120 0.19 30.58 -3.22
N GLN A 121 -0.52 31.70 -3.11
CA GLN A 121 -0.59 32.49 -1.89
C GLN A 121 -1.92 32.21 -1.20
N ILE A 122 -1.86 32.02 0.12
CA ILE A 122 -3.02 31.73 0.97
C ILE A 122 -3.13 32.81 2.05
N ASN A 123 -4.20 33.60 2.01
CA ASN A 123 -4.60 34.47 3.11
C ASN A 123 -5.29 33.61 4.19
N LEU A 124 -4.67 33.52 5.36
CA LEU A 124 -5.14 32.64 6.43
C LEU A 124 -6.17 33.29 7.36
N LYS A 125 -6.30 34.62 7.33
CA LYS A 125 -7.22 35.34 8.22
C LYS A 125 -8.67 34.95 7.95
N GLY A 126 -9.40 34.55 8.98
CA GLY A 126 -10.78 34.06 8.86
C GLY A 126 -10.88 32.57 8.47
N LEU A 127 -9.77 31.90 8.17
CA LEU A 127 -9.72 30.45 8.01
C LEU A 127 -9.37 29.75 9.33
N ARG A 128 -9.64 28.45 9.38
CA ARG A 128 -9.12 27.54 10.41
C ARG A 128 -7.89 26.83 9.86
N ALA A 129 -6.85 26.71 10.67
CA ALA A 129 -5.71 25.82 10.42
C ALA A 129 -5.44 24.98 11.67
N GLN A 130 -5.73 23.68 11.61
CA GLN A 130 -5.64 22.80 12.77
C GLN A 130 -5.55 21.32 12.37
N LYS A 131 -5.26 20.45 13.34
CA LYS A 131 -5.32 19.01 13.17
C LYS A 131 -6.77 18.53 13.09
N ASP A 132 -7.16 17.94 11.96
CA ASP A 132 -8.46 17.26 11.83
C ASP A 132 -8.45 16.00 12.70
N THR A 133 -9.42 15.88 13.60
CA THR A 133 -9.46 14.82 14.60
C THR A 133 -9.72 13.42 14.02
N ARG A 134 -10.33 13.34 12.82
CA ARG A 134 -10.66 12.08 12.13
C ARG A 134 -9.47 11.57 11.32
N ALA A 135 -8.88 12.44 10.50
CA ALA A 135 -7.75 12.13 9.65
C ALA A 135 -6.42 12.11 10.43
N GLY A 136 -6.32 12.88 11.52
CA GLY A 136 -5.09 13.02 12.30
C GLY A 136 -4.01 13.85 11.61
N ILE A 137 -4.37 14.64 10.60
CA ILE A 137 -3.47 15.50 9.80
C ILE A 137 -3.85 16.97 9.95
N ILE A 138 -2.88 17.88 9.83
CA ILE A 138 -3.15 19.32 9.81
C ILE A 138 -3.75 19.70 8.47
N LYS A 139 -4.81 20.50 8.51
CA LYS A 139 -5.56 21.01 7.36
C LYS A 139 -5.85 22.49 7.52
N ILE A 140 -6.11 23.15 6.40
CA ILE A 140 -6.60 24.52 6.29
C ILE A 140 -8.01 24.47 5.68
N GLY A 141 -8.95 25.22 6.23
CA GLY A 141 -10.32 25.24 5.73
C GLY A 141 -11.16 26.34 6.37
N SER A 142 -12.45 26.34 6.12
CA SER A 142 -13.36 27.32 6.71
C SER A 142 -13.75 26.97 8.14
N VAL A 143 -14.34 27.95 8.83
CA VAL A 143 -15.19 27.69 10.00
C VAL A 143 -16.36 26.82 9.55
N ASP A 144 -16.74 25.86 10.38
CA ASP A 144 -17.91 24.99 10.18
C ASP A 144 -18.61 24.76 11.52
N PRO A 145 -19.95 24.82 11.58
CA PRO A 145 -20.71 24.60 12.81
C PRO A 145 -20.83 23.12 13.20
N THR A 146 -20.61 22.20 12.25
CA THR A 146 -20.83 20.75 12.42
C THR A 146 -19.51 19.99 12.53
N TYR A 147 -18.52 20.35 11.71
CA TYR A 147 -17.23 19.69 11.65
C TYR A 147 -16.13 20.52 12.30
N ASP A 148 -15.06 19.85 12.73
CA ASP A 148 -13.88 20.55 13.26
C ASP A 148 -13.32 21.52 12.21
N LEU A 149 -13.33 21.16 10.93
CA LEU A 149 -12.84 21.99 9.85
C LEU A 149 -13.73 21.85 8.61
N GLY A 150 -14.20 22.99 8.11
CA GLY A 150 -15.07 23.07 6.94
C GLY A 150 -14.31 23.18 5.63
N ARG A 151 -15.03 23.01 4.53
CA ARG A 151 -14.53 23.29 3.18
C ARG A 151 -14.83 24.73 2.82
N ILE A 152 -13.83 25.47 2.35
CA ILE A 152 -14.00 26.83 1.86
C ILE A 152 -15.00 26.82 0.70
N ALA A 153 -16.02 27.68 0.74
CA ALA A 153 -17.10 27.64 -0.22
C ALA A 153 -16.63 27.95 -1.66
N LEU A 154 -17.31 27.36 -2.65
CA LEU A 154 -17.04 27.58 -4.08
C LEU A 154 -17.00 29.07 -4.46
N THR A 155 -17.87 29.88 -3.85
CA THR A 155 -18.00 31.31 -4.13
C THR A 155 -17.01 32.18 -3.34
N GLU A 156 -16.14 31.57 -2.53
CA GLU A 156 -15.30 32.31 -1.58
C GLU A 156 -13.83 31.91 -1.60
N TYR A 157 -13.47 30.73 -2.14
CA TYR A 157 -12.09 30.24 -2.05
C TYR A 157 -11.07 31.17 -2.71
N GLU A 158 -11.44 31.85 -3.80
CA GLU A 158 -10.57 32.81 -4.50
C GLU A 158 -10.26 34.06 -3.66
N LYS A 159 -11.06 34.36 -2.61
CA LYS A 159 -10.73 35.41 -1.62
C LYS A 159 -9.51 35.03 -0.78
N TYR A 160 -9.29 33.73 -0.62
CA TYR A 160 -8.26 33.19 0.26
C TYR A 160 -7.07 32.65 -0.50
N ILE A 161 -7.26 32.16 -1.72
CA ILE A 161 -6.25 31.41 -2.46
C ILE A 161 -6.06 32.04 -3.84
N VAL A 162 -4.86 32.50 -4.11
CA VAL A 162 -4.50 33.11 -5.40
C VAL A 162 -3.27 32.41 -5.95
N LYS A 163 -3.29 32.05 -7.24
CA LYS A 163 -2.08 31.56 -7.91
C LYS A 163 -1.14 32.73 -8.12
N THR A 164 0.13 32.60 -7.74
CA THR A 164 1.11 33.65 -8.01
C THR A 164 1.45 33.70 -9.51
N CYS A 165 2.12 34.77 -9.93
CA CYS A 165 2.63 34.88 -11.30
C CYS A 165 4.01 34.21 -11.49
N ASP A 166 4.49 33.50 -10.46
CA ASP A 166 5.72 32.72 -10.58
C ASP A 166 5.53 31.58 -11.59
N PRO A 167 6.59 31.22 -12.34
CA PRO A 167 6.53 30.09 -13.25
C PRO A 167 6.24 28.79 -12.47
N ILE A 168 5.43 27.92 -13.08
CA ILE A 168 5.17 26.57 -12.57
C ILE A 168 6.51 25.84 -12.38
N GLN A 169 6.70 25.28 -11.19
CA GLN A 169 7.91 24.55 -10.84
C GLN A 169 7.73 23.05 -11.08
N GLU A 170 8.79 22.37 -11.50
CA GLU A 170 8.84 20.91 -11.44
C GLU A 170 8.95 20.47 -9.96
N ILE A 171 7.98 19.71 -9.48
CA ILE A 171 8.01 19.17 -8.11
C ILE A 171 8.84 17.89 -8.08
N LYS A 172 9.95 17.92 -7.33
CA LYS A 172 10.85 16.79 -7.12
C LYS A 172 10.50 16.10 -5.80
N PRO A 173 9.94 14.87 -5.84
CA PRO A 173 9.56 14.16 -4.64
C PRO A 173 10.77 13.75 -3.81
N LYS A 174 10.58 13.63 -2.48
CA LYS A 174 11.56 12.94 -1.62
C LYS A 174 11.60 11.45 -1.96
N GLU A 175 12.78 10.93 -2.25
CA GLU A 175 12.94 9.50 -2.57
C GLU A 175 13.25 8.65 -1.34
N PHE A 176 12.57 7.50 -1.22
CA PHE A 176 12.74 6.52 -0.16
C PHE A 176 12.85 5.11 -0.75
N ASN A 177 13.50 4.19 -0.03
CA ASN A 177 13.70 2.81 -0.49
C ASN A 177 12.85 1.78 0.25
N SER A 178 11.98 2.22 1.16
CA SER A 178 11.02 1.38 1.88
C SER A 178 9.79 2.16 2.34
N LEU A 179 8.69 1.46 2.58
CA LEU A 179 7.46 2.05 3.12
C LEU A 179 7.70 2.60 4.54
N ALA A 180 8.50 1.89 5.35
CA ALA A 180 8.82 2.31 6.72
C ALA A 180 9.61 3.63 6.79
N GLU A 181 10.46 3.91 5.79
CA GLU A 181 11.18 5.19 5.70
C GLU A 181 10.25 6.34 5.28
N ALA A 182 9.35 6.09 4.33
CA ALA A 182 8.45 7.09 3.77
C ALA A 182 7.28 7.44 4.70
N MET A 183 6.70 6.45 5.38
CA MET A 183 5.51 6.58 6.22
C MET A 183 5.84 7.15 7.61
N LYS A 184 6.25 8.43 7.63
CA LYS A 184 6.58 9.21 8.82
C LYS A 184 5.72 10.48 8.90
N ASN A 185 5.44 10.95 10.12
CA ASN A 185 4.59 12.12 10.33
C ASN A 185 5.10 13.38 9.63
N GLU A 186 6.43 13.53 9.54
CA GLU A 186 7.09 14.65 8.83
C GLU A 186 6.82 14.67 7.32
N ASN A 187 6.44 13.53 6.72
CA ASN A 187 6.17 13.44 5.29
C ASN A 187 4.68 13.61 4.95
N VAL A 188 3.79 13.73 5.94
CA VAL A 188 2.35 13.90 5.70
C VAL A 188 2.11 15.16 4.86
N ASN A 189 1.24 15.04 3.84
CA ASN A 189 0.94 16.04 2.83
C ASN A 189 2.15 16.52 2.02
N THR A 190 3.21 15.72 1.91
CA THR A 190 4.32 15.97 0.97
C THR A 190 4.32 14.94 -0.16
N LEU A 191 4.95 15.29 -1.29
CA LEU A 191 5.14 14.37 -2.40
C LEU A 191 6.38 13.50 -2.17
N VAL A 192 6.19 12.19 -2.17
CA VAL A 192 7.26 11.21 -1.97
C VAL A 192 7.29 10.20 -3.12
N LYS A 193 8.47 9.67 -3.42
CA LYS A 193 8.66 8.53 -4.32
C LYS A 193 9.24 7.38 -3.52
N ILE A 194 8.60 6.23 -3.61
CA ILE A 194 8.97 5.03 -2.86
C ILE A 194 9.39 3.98 -3.87
N ASN A 195 10.64 3.55 -3.78
CA ASN A 195 11.21 2.49 -4.60
C ASN A 195 11.01 1.12 -3.95
N ASN A 196 11.14 0.05 -4.73
CA ASN A 196 11.09 -1.34 -4.27
C ASN A 196 9.76 -1.71 -3.58
N VAL A 197 8.65 -1.29 -4.19
CA VAL A 197 7.29 -1.59 -3.74
C VAL A 197 6.50 -2.33 -4.83
N GLN A 198 5.47 -3.05 -4.41
CA GLN A 198 4.49 -3.70 -5.29
C GLN A 198 3.12 -3.71 -4.61
N PHE A 199 2.05 -3.91 -5.38
CA PHE A 199 0.74 -4.22 -4.79
C PHE A 199 0.79 -5.61 -4.16
N LEU A 200 0.15 -5.77 -2.99
CA LEU A 200 0.19 -7.02 -2.25
C LEU A 200 -0.49 -8.18 -3.03
N GLN A 201 -1.68 -7.95 -3.57
CA GLN A 201 -2.49 -9.00 -4.21
C GLN A 201 -3.12 -8.56 -5.56
N PRO A 202 -2.32 -8.13 -6.57
CA PRO A 202 -2.88 -7.55 -7.80
C PRO A 202 -3.77 -8.51 -8.62
N ASP A 203 -3.59 -9.83 -8.50
CA ASP A 203 -4.42 -10.81 -9.21
C ASP A 203 -5.83 -10.95 -8.60
N ILE A 204 -5.96 -10.61 -7.32
CA ILE A 204 -7.24 -10.56 -6.58
C ILE A 204 -7.82 -9.14 -6.71
N ASP A 205 -6.99 -8.14 -6.46
CA ASP A 205 -7.28 -6.71 -6.58
C ASP A 205 -7.12 -6.24 -8.03
N LYS A 206 -7.92 -6.77 -8.94
CA LYS A 206 -7.67 -6.68 -10.39
C LYS A 206 -7.59 -5.26 -10.95
N THR A 207 -8.27 -4.29 -10.35
CA THR A 207 -8.35 -2.90 -10.85
C THR A 207 -7.96 -1.90 -9.78
N TYR A 208 -7.64 -0.67 -10.17
CA TYR A 208 -7.30 0.40 -9.23
C TYR A 208 -8.43 0.73 -8.24
N GLY A 209 -9.69 0.71 -8.69
CA GLY A 209 -10.85 1.02 -7.88
C GLY A 209 -12.08 0.22 -8.30
N THR A 210 -13.25 0.67 -7.84
CA THR A 210 -14.55 0.09 -8.19
C THR A 210 -15.54 1.20 -8.52
N ALA A 211 -16.65 0.88 -9.18
CA ALA A 211 -17.67 1.87 -9.54
C ALA A 211 -18.49 2.38 -8.34
N SER A 212 -18.61 1.58 -7.28
CA SER A 212 -19.59 1.82 -6.20
C SER A 212 -19.01 2.45 -4.94
N GLN A 213 -17.72 2.29 -4.68
CA GLN A 213 -17.13 2.70 -3.40
C GLN A 213 -15.64 3.02 -3.51
N ILE A 214 -15.16 3.77 -2.54
CA ILE A 214 -13.73 4.00 -2.35
C ILE A 214 -13.05 2.66 -2.10
N GLU A 215 -11.94 2.45 -2.78
CA GLU A 215 -11.21 1.21 -2.77
C GLU A 215 -9.79 1.43 -2.26
N ASN A 216 -9.29 0.50 -1.44
CA ASN A 216 -7.96 0.59 -0.86
C ASN A 216 -7.11 -0.55 -1.44
N ARG A 217 -5.97 -0.22 -2.05
CA ARG A 217 -5.01 -1.20 -2.57
C ARG A 217 -3.77 -1.23 -1.72
N GLU A 218 -3.48 -2.39 -1.12
CA GLU A 218 -2.36 -2.50 -0.19
C GLU A 218 -1.03 -2.55 -0.94
N LEU A 219 -0.08 -1.73 -0.46
CA LEU A 219 1.32 -1.75 -0.88
C LEU A 219 2.16 -2.60 0.07
N VAL A 220 3.18 -3.22 -0.50
CA VAL A 220 4.19 -3.94 0.25
C VAL A 220 5.57 -3.65 -0.32
N ASP A 221 6.56 -3.48 0.55
CA ASP A 221 7.96 -3.40 0.17
C ASP A 221 8.66 -4.75 0.37
N LYS A 222 9.90 -4.84 -0.11
CA LYS A 222 10.69 -6.08 -0.03
C LYS A 222 10.91 -6.58 1.40
N LYS A 223 10.97 -5.67 2.39
CA LYS A 223 11.15 -6.04 3.80
C LYS A 223 9.86 -6.57 4.40
N GLY A 224 8.70 -6.06 3.95
CA GLY A 224 7.39 -6.42 4.45
C GLY A 224 7.17 -6.05 5.92
N SER A 225 7.98 -5.17 6.51
CA SER A 225 7.97 -4.86 7.94
C SER A 225 6.84 -3.91 8.35
N LEU A 226 6.45 -2.99 7.46
CA LEU A 226 5.28 -2.14 7.65
C LEU A 226 4.10 -2.70 6.85
N LYS A 227 2.98 -2.95 7.52
CA LYS A 227 1.73 -3.47 6.94
C LYS A 227 0.67 -2.37 6.87
N ASN A 228 -0.40 -2.62 6.12
CA ASN A 228 -1.57 -1.75 6.05
C ASN A 228 -1.27 -0.34 5.51
N VAL A 229 -0.34 -0.22 4.55
CA VAL A 229 -0.16 1.02 3.78
C VAL A 229 -0.99 0.89 2.51
N VAL A 230 -2.01 1.73 2.38
CA VAL A 230 -2.98 1.61 1.28
C VAL A 230 -2.89 2.78 0.31
N VAL A 231 -2.90 2.48 -0.99
CA VAL A 231 -3.26 3.46 -2.01
C VAL A 231 -4.78 3.59 -1.98
N ARG A 232 -5.27 4.78 -1.62
CA ARG A 232 -6.69 5.05 -1.50
C ARG A 232 -7.22 5.63 -2.80
N ASN A 233 -8.14 4.91 -3.45
CA ASN A 233 -8.63 5.20 -4.78
C ASN A 233 -10.13 5.51 -4.77
N SER A 234 -10.49 6.68 -5.26
CA SER A 234 -11.88 7.13 -5.41
C SER A 234 -12.62 6.32 -6.47
N ASN A 235 -13.91 6.06 -6.25
CA ASN A 235 -14.80 5.55 -7.30
C ASN A 235 -15.14 6.61 -8.37
N PHE A 236 -14.71 7.85 -8.18
CA PHE A 236 -14.75 8.91 -9.17
C PHE A 236 -13.44 9.06 -9.96
N ALA A 237 -12.42 8.23 -9.67
CA ALA A 237 -11.19 8.27 -10.45
C ALA A 237 -11.45 7.76 -11.89
N ASP A 238 -11.00 8.50 -12.90
CA ASP A 238 -11.24 8.14 -14.30
C ASP A 238 -10.61 6.79 -14.67
N TRP A 239 -9.50 6.45 -14.01
CA TRP A 239 -8.73 5.22 -14.18
C TRP A 239 -9.11 4.09 -13.20
N LYS A 240 -10.20 4.22 -12.43
CA LYS A 240 -10.60 3.20 -11.44
C LYS A 240 -10.77 1.79 -12.03
N ASP A 241 -11.18 1.70 -13.29
CA ASP A 241 -11.45 0.43 -13.98
C ASP A 241 -10.19 -0.13 -14.68
N GLU A 242 -9.07 0.60 -14.67
CA GLU A 242 -7.79 0.12 -15.19
C GLU A 242 -7.22 -1.00 -14.31
N LEU A 243 -6.58 -1.97 -14.96
CA LEU A 243 -5.97 -3.10 -14.26
C LEU A 243 -4.78 -2.64 -13.40
N LEU A 244 -4.62 -3.23 -12.21
CA LEU A 244 -3.40 -3.02 -11.44
C LEU A 244 -2.20 -3.61 -12.18
N PRO A 245 -1.05 -2.92 -12.21
CA PRO A 245 0.19 -3.53 -12.66
C PRO A 245 0.58 -4.67 -11.71
N THR A 246 0.96 -5.81 -12.28
CA THR A 246 1.28 -7.03 -11.51
C THR A 246 2.72 -7.06 -11.03
N GLY A 247 3.61 -6.25 -11.62
CA GLY A 247 5.03 -6.16 -11.29
C GLY A 247 5.33 -5.39 -9.99
N SER A 248 6.62 -5.08 -9.81
CA SER A 248 7.14 -4.21 -8.76
C SER A 248 7.84 -3.00 -9.37
N GLY A 249 8.16 -2.00 -8.56
CA GLY A 249 9.00 -0.88 -9.00
C GLY A 249 8.91 0.29 -8.05
N SER A 250 8.51 1.45 -8.57
CA SER A 250 8.37 2.68 -7.78
C SER A 250 6.99 3.30 -7.88
N ILE A 251 6.61 4.04 -6.85
CA ILE A 251 5.36 4.80 -6.81
C ILE A 251 5.60 6.22 -6.28
N THR A 252 5.02 7.22 -6.92
CA THR A 252 5.01 8.62 -6.45
C THR A 252 3.66 8.95 -5.83
N VAL A 253 3.63 9.44 -4.60
CA VAL A 253 2.39 9.62 -3.85
C VAL A 253 2.39 10.84 -2.96
N VAL A 254 1.21 11.35 -2.65
CA VAL A 254 0.98 12.26 -1.53
C VAL A 254 0.69 11.44 -0.27
N VAL A 255 1.51 11.60 0.77
CA VAL A 255 1.37 10.84 2.03
C VAL A 255 0.23 11.40 2.88
N SER A 256 -0.60 10.54 3.46
CA SER A 256 -1.71 10.95 4.32
C SER A 256 -1.99 9.91 5.42
N LYS A 257 -2.98 10.19 6.26
CA LYS A 257 -3.44 9.32 7.33
C LYS A 257 -4.95 9.34 7.47
N TYR A 258 -5.48 8.24 7.97
CA TYR A 258 -6.82 8.15 8.52
C TYR A 258 -6.77 7.42 9.86
N GLY A 259 -6.95 8.16 10.96
CA GLY A 259 -6.60 7.67 12.29
C GLY A 259 -5.14 7.21 12.37
N SER A 260 -4.92 5.93 12.68
CA SER A 260 -3.59 5.31 12.71
C SER A 260 -3.15 4.67 11.39
N THR A 261 -4.05 4.57 10.40
CA THR A 261 -3.77 3.89 9.13
C THR A 261 -3.04 4.83 8.18
N TRP A 262 -1.93 4.35 7.62
CA TRP A 262 -1.22 5.05 6.55
C TRP A 262 -1.98 4.87 5.25
N GLN A 263 -2.28 5.99 4.59
CA GLN A 263 -2.89 5.99 3.28
C GLN A 263 -2.13 6.96 2.38
N VAL A 264 -2.07 6.64 1.10
CA VAL A 264 -1.38 7.45 0.10
C VAL A 264 -2.29 7.68 -1.08
N TYR A 265 -2.13 8.84 -1.72
CA TYR A 265 -2.90 9.21 -2.90
C TYR A 265 -1.97 9.34 -4.10
N ILE A 266 -2.34 8.69 -5.21
CA ILE A 266 -1.76 8.94 -6.53
C ILE A 266 -2.59 10.01 -7.25
N ARG A 267 -1.93 10.81 -8.08
CA ARG A 267 -2.59 11.85 -8.90
C ARG A 267 -3.12 11.29 -10.21
N ASP A 268 -2.48 10.25 -10.71
CA ASP A 268 -2.80 9.53 -11.94
C ASP A 268 -2.10 8.15 -11.91
N THR A 269 -2.48 7.21 -12.78
CA THR A 269 -1.80 5.90 -12.86
C THR A 269 -0.34 6.03 -13.31
N LYS A 270 0.02 7.14 -13.97
CA LYS A 270 1.40 7.48 -14.32
C LYS A 270 2.34 7.60 -13.11
N ASP A 271 1.81 7.85 -11.92
CA ASP A 271 2.58 7.86 -10.67
C ASP A 271 3.03 6.45 -10.24
N VAL A 272 2.49 5.38 -10.85
CA VAL A 272 2.87 3.99 -10.59
C VAL A 272 3.76 3.49 -11.72
N LYS A 273 5.00 3.13 -11.40
CA LYS A 273 6.00 2.56 -12.33
C LYS A 273 6.41 1.18 -11.85
N PHE A 274 5.52 0.21 -12.03
CA PHE A 274 5.73 -1.19 -11.62
C PHE A 274 6.13 -2.04 -12.83
N ASP A 275 7.27 -1.71 -13.41
CA ASP A 275 7.84 -2.31 -14.63
C ASP A 275 8.93 -3.35 -14.37
N GLN A 276 9.18 -3.69 -13.11
CA GLN A 276 10.15 -4.70 -12.68
C GLN A 276 9.45 -6.01 -12.30
N PRO A 277 10.16 -7.16 -12.33
CA PRO A 277 9.65 -8.40 -11.77
C PRO A 277 9.20 -8.23 -10.32
N ARG A 278 8.17 -8.96 -9.90
CA ARG A 278 7.79 -9.01 -8.48
C ARG A 278 8.96 -9.50 -7.65
N PHE A 279 8.99 -9.07 -6.39
CA PHE A 279 9.89 -9.63 -5.39
C PHE A 279 9.11 -10.40 -4.34
N ASP A 280 9.80 -11.34 -3.72
CA ASP A 280 9.32 -12.02 -2.53
C ASP A 280 9.36 -11.05 -1.33
N VAL A 281 8.23 -10.96 -0.63
CA VAL A 281 8.08 -10.12 0.56
C VAL A 281 8.66 -10.88 1.75
N GLY A 282 9.63 -10.27 2.42
CA GLY A 282 10.22 -10.86 3.62
C GLY A 282 11.16 -12.04 3.37
N GLY A 283 11.58 -12.32 2.13
CA GLY A 283 12.49 -13.43 1.82
C GLY A 283 13.20 -13.31 0.48
N GLY A 284 14.48 -12.92 0.47
CA GLY A 284 15.34 -13.07 -0.71
C GLY A 284 16.11 -14.40 -0.70
N THR A 285 16.85 -14.71 -1.78
CA THR A 285 17.92 -15.72 -1.75
C THR A 285 18.86 -15.42 -0.58
N ASN A 286 19.05 -16.40 0.33
CA ASN A 286 19.79 -16.31 1.59
C ASN A 286 20.76 -15.10 1.72
N PRO A 287 20.27 -13.93 2.19
CA PRO A 287 21.10 -12.76 2.46
C PRO A 287 21.88 -12.91 3.77
N GLY A 288 21.56 -13.93 4.58
CA GLY A 288 22.14 -14.17 5.89
C GLY A 288 23.60 -14.63 5.85
N GLY A 289 24.14 -14.91 4.66
CA GLY A 289 25.54 -15.31 4.48
C GLY A 289 25.88 -16.64 5.17
N GLY A 290 24.86 -17.38 5.62
CA GLY A 290 25.00 -18.62 6.37
C GLY A 290 25.50 -19.79 5.54
N ASN A 291 26.12 -20.75 6.22
CA ASN A 291 26.68 -21.96 5.61
C ASN A 291 25.58 -22.90 5.11
N THR A 292 25.46 -23.12 3.79
CA THR A 292 24.45 -24.02 3.20
C THR A 292 24.87 -25.49 3.14
N THR A 293 25.99 -25.88 3.78
CA THR A 293 26.53 -27.25 3.71
C THR A 293 25.57 -28.31 4.25
N GLU A 294 24.64 -27.94 5.15
CA GLU A 294 23.66 -28.87 5.70
C GLU A 294 22.55 -29.30 4.72
N ALA A 295 22.33 -28.63 3.59
CA ALA A 295 21.15 -28.79 2.72
C ALA A 295 21.09 -30.10 1.88
N ALA A 296 21.81 -31.15 2.26
CA ALA A 296 21.66 -32.46 1.62
C ALA A 296 20.33 -33.12 2.01
N ASN A 297 19.78 -33.94 1.10
CA ASN A 297 18.60 -34.79 1.33
C ASN A 297 17.31 -34.04 1.73
N LEU A 298 17.04 -32.89 1.11
CA LEU A 298 15.80 -32.13 1.30
C LEU A 298 14.57 -33.00 1.01
N LEU A 299 13.53 -32.93 1.86
CA LEU A 299 12.28 -33.68 1.64
C LEU A 299 11.53 -33.21 0.38
N PHE A 300 11.56 -31.91 0.11
CA PHE A 300 10.99 -31.25 -1.07
C PHE A 300 11.89 -30.06 -1.44
N LYS A 301 11.76 -29.51 -2.65
CA LYS A 301 12.60 -28.38 -3.07
C LYS A 301 12.40 -27.15 -2.17
N GLY A 302 13.50 -26.53 -1.72
CA GLY A 302 13.44 -25.39 -0.79
C GLY A 302 12.99 -25.73 0.63
N SER A 303 13.03 -26.99 1.07
CA SER A 303 12.65 -27.38 2.44
C SER A 303 13.65 -26.98 3.53
N ASP A 304 14.73 -26.31 3.14
CA ASP A 304 15.68 -25.56 3.98
C ASP A 304 15.37 -24.05 4.02
N PHE A 305 14.34 -23.60 3.29
CA PHE A 305 13.85 -22.22 3.22
C PHE A 305 14.88 -21.17 2.79
N ASN A 306 16.05 -21.58 2.30
CA ASN A 306 17.09 -20.69 1.76
C ASN A 306 16.67 -19.99 0.48
N ASN A 307 15.84 -20.68 -0.30
CA ASN A 307 15.18 -20.15 -1.46
C ASN A 307 13.66 -20.21 -1.23
N TRP A 308 13.09 -19.09 -0.79
CA TRP A 308 11.67 -19.01 -0.48
C TRP A 308 10.78 -19.28 -1.69
N SER A 309 11.20 -18.85 -2.89
CA SER A 309 10.48 -19.12 -4.13
C SER A 309 10.41 -20.63 -4.46
N GLU A 310 11.48 -21.38 -4.20
CA GLU A 310 11.50 -22.84 -4.36
C GLU A 310 10.60 -23.53 -3.33
N PHE A 311 10.60 -23.04 -2.08
CA PHE A 311 9.66 -23.50 -1.07
C PHE A 311 8.22 -23.27 -1.52
N LEU A 312 7.86 -22.04 -1.93
CA LEU A 312 6.51 -21.69 -2.38
C LEU A 312 6.08 -22.54 -3.58
N ALA A 313 7.00 -22.82 -4.52
CA ALA A 313 6.74 -23.71 -5.65
C ALA A 313 6.53 -25.18 -5.27
N SER A 314 6.92 -25.59 -4.05
CA SER A 314 6.69 -26.93 -3.49
C SER A 314 5.35 -27.09 -2.79
N ILE A 315 4.65 -26.00 -2.47
CA ILE A 315 3.38 -26.02 -1.73
C ILE A 315 2.23 -26.33 -2.68
N ASN A 316 1.36 -27.25 -2.29
CA ASN A 316 0.07 -27.44 -2.92
C ASN A 316 -0.87 -26.28 -2.54
N SER A 317 -2.09 -26.24 -3.08
CA SER A 317 -3.06 -25.18 -2.84
C SER A 317 -3.63 -25.08 -1.40
N PHE A 318 -2.92 -25.56 -0.37
CA PHE A 318 -3.27 -25.44 1.06
C PHE A 318 -2.22 -24.67 1.89
N ASP A 319 -2.30 -23.35 1.73
CA ASP A 319 -2.31 -22.24 2.71
C ASP A 319 -1.08 -21.81 3.54
N LEU A 320 -0.21 -21.00 2.93
CA LEU A 320 0.86 -20.25 3.62
C LEU A 320 0.62 -18.72 3.67
N ASN A 321 -0.59 -18.20 3.41
CA ASN A 321 -0.78 -16.73 3.36
C ASN A 321 -2.17 -16.18 3.74
N LYS A 322 -3.11 -16.97 4.25
CA LYS A 322 -4.40 -16.40 4.70
C LYS A 322 -4.38 -15.71 6.07
N THR A 323 -3.34 -15.91 6.86
CA THR A 323 -3.33 -15.58 8.30
C THR A 323 -2.14 -14.74 8.75
N GLY A 324 -1.19 -14.46 7.86
CA GLY A 324 -0.06 -13.55 8.08
C GLY A 324 0.99 -13.97 9.13
N TYR A 325 0.85 -15.13 9.77
CA TYR A 325 1.79 -15.60 10.81
C TYR A 325 2.95 -16.44 10.27
N ALA A 326 2.82 -17.03 9.07
CA ALA A 326 3.87 -17.82 8.44
C ALA A 326 4.60 -16.97 7.40
N MET A 327 5.90 -16.78 7.57
CA MET A 327 6.71 -15.92 6.69
C MET A 327 8.15 -16.44 6.59
N SER A 328 8.91 -15.88 5.65
CA SER A 328 10.35 -16.16 5.58
C SER A 328 11.08 -15.49 6.75
N GLY A 329 11.86 -16.28 7.49
CA GLY A 329 12.74 -15.84 8.57
C GLY A 329 14.15 -15.57 8.05
N VAL A 330 14.37 -14.42 7.41
CA VAL A 330 15.67 -14.05 6.82
C VAL A 330 16.76 -13.97 7.90
N GLY A 331 17.82 -14.77 7.75
CA GLY A 331 18.93 -14.83 8.71
C GLY A 331 18.56 -15.41 10.08
N LEU A 332 17.35 -15.96 10.25
CA LEU A 332 16.90 -16.56 11.50
C LEU A 332 17.20 -18.07 11.58
N GLY A 333 17.53 -18.67 10.44
CA GLY A 333 17.82 -20.08 10.27
C GLY A 333 19.12 -20.51 10.92
N ARG A 334 19.34 -21.82 10.90
CA ARG A 334 20.53 -22.45 11.46
C ARG A 334 21.76 -21.95 10.72
N ASP A 335 22.87 -21.74 11.42
CA ASP A 335 24.09 -21.19 10.81
C ASP A 335 23.88 -19.84 10.08
N ASN A 336 22.89 -19.04 10.52
CA ASN A 336 22.48 -17.76 9.94
C ASN A 336 21.91 -17.86 8.51
N THR A 337 21.32 -19.00 8.16
CA THR A 337 20.54 -19.16 6.93
C THR A 337 19.16 -18.50 7.02
N ASN A 338 18.35 -18.60 5.96
CA ASN A 338 16.92 -18.34 6.08
C ASN A 338 16.21 -19.55 6.71
N ALA A 339 14.98 -19.34 7.16
CA ALA A 339 14.13 -20.39 7.72
C ALA A 339 12.64 -20.07 7.51
N LEU A 340 11.74 -20.99 7.89
CA LEU A 340 10.33 -20.68 8.07
C LEU A 340 10.12 -20.05 9.45
N GLN A 341 9.60 -18.83 9.49
CA GLN A 341 9.18 -18.17 10.72
C GLN A 341 7.67 -18.32 10.91
N LEU A 342 7.26 -18.80 12.09
CA LEU A 342 5.88 -18.84 12.57
C LEU A 342 5.74 -17.84 13.71
N LYS A 343 5.25 -16.63 13.40
CA LYS A 343 5.12 -15.54 14.36
C LYS A 343 3.73 -14.93 14.31
N GLY A 344 2.92 -15.20 15.35
CA GLY A 344 1.56 -14.68 15.47
C GLY A 344 0.62 -15.64 16.18
N THR A 345 -0.68 -15.34 16.10
CA THR A 345 -1.74 -16.11 16.76
C THR A 345 -2.71 -16.66 15.70
N PRO A 346 -2.59 -17.93 15.27
CA PRO A 346 -3.52 -18.55 14.35
C PRO A 346 -4.95 -18.53 14.90
N ILE A 347 -5.94 -18.25 14.05
CA ILE A 347 -7.37 -18.20 14.43
C ILE A 347 -8.08 -19.55 14.28
N ALA A 348 -7.45 -20.49 13.58
CA ALA A 348 -7.97 -21.83 13.35
C ALA A 348 -6.84 -22.88 13.41
N ASN A 349 -7.24 -24.15 13.45
CA ASN A 349 -6.29 -25.26 13.43
C ASN A 349 -5.84 -25.46 11.98
N ASP A 350 -4.79 -24.75 11.62
CA ASP A 350 -4.47 -24.49 10.23
C ASP A 350 -3.47 -25.49 9.67
N TYR A 351 -3.58 -25.76 8.37
CA TYR A 351 -2.43 -26.20 7.59
C TYR A 351 -1.57 -24.95 7.36
N VAL A 352 -0.35 -24.94 7.88
CA VAL A 352 0.62 -23.88 7.58
C VAL A 352 1.11 -24.03 6.15
N PHE A 353 1.32 -25.27 5.72
CA PHE A 353 1.50 -25.63 4.32
C PHE A 353 1.27 -27.13 4.15
N THR A 354 0.97 -27.54 2.93
CA THR A 354 1.16 -28.93 2.49
C THR A 354 2.02 -28.92 1.22
N THR A 355 3.04 -29.76 1.13
CA THR A 355 3.92 -29.84 -0.04
C THR A 355 3.64 -31.05 -0.90
N VAL A 356 4.09 -30.97 -2.15
CA VAL A 356 4.05 -32.07 -3.12
C VAL A 356 5.41 -32.76 -3.26
N VAL A 357 5.42 -33.99 -3.77
CA VAL A 357 6.64 -34.65 -4.22
C VAL A 357 7.17 -33.91 -5.44
N ASN A 358 8.27 -33.17 -5.24
CA ASN A 358 9.01 -32.53 -6.32
C ASN A 358 10.54 -32.66 -6.16
N ASN A 359 10.97 -33.46 -5.18
CA ASN A 359 12.35 -33.87 -4.99
C ASN A 359 12.44 -35.40 -4.90
N ALA A 360 13.64 -35.95 -5.05
CA ALA A 360 13.87 -37.38 -4.98
C ALA A 360 13.61 -37.92 -3.55
N ILE A 361 12.71 -38.89 -3.43
CA ILE A 361 12.45 -39.61 -2.18
C ILE A 361 13.31 -40.89 -2.17
N PRO A 362 14.06 -41.19 -1.09
CA PRO A 362 14.85 -42.41 -0.99
C PRO A 362 14.02 -43.68 -1.24
N ALA A 363 14.67 -44.75 -1.70
CA ALA A 363 13.98 -46.02 -1.96
C ALA A 363 13.40 -46.62 -0.66
N THR A 364 14.14 -46.56 0.44
CA THR A 364 13.79 -47.08 1.76
C THR A 364 13.99 -46.01 2.84
N PRO A 365 13.18 -44.94 2.84
CA PRO A 365 13.33 -43.85 3.79
C PRO A 365 12.93 -44.33 5.18
N LYS A 366 13.68 -43.90 6.20
CA LYS A 366 13.49 -44.29 7.60
C LYS A 366 13.09 -43.13 8.48
N LYS A 367 13.49 -41.91 8.12
CA LYS A 367 13.19 -40.73 8.94
C LYS A 367 12.97 -39.47 8.12
N ILE A 368 12.13 -38.59 8.65
CA ILE A 368 12.10 -37.19 8.29
C ILE A 368 12.65 -36.40 9.48
N THR A 369 13.52 -35.42 9.23
CA THR A 369 14.10 -34.60 10.29
C THR A 369 13.93 -33.12 10.00
N PHE A 370 13.84 -32.30 11.04
CA PHE A 370 13.84 -30.84 10.93
C PHE A 370 14.24 -30.22 12.26
N TYR A 371 14.65 -28.95 12.23
CA TYR A 371 15.00 -28.20 13.42
C TYR A 371 13.89 -27.22 13.81
N VAL A 372 13.71 -27.04 15.12
CA VAL A 372 12.80 -26.04 15.70
C VAL A 372 13.56 -25.20 16.73
N LYS A 373 13.31 -23.89 16.75
CA LYS A 373 13.78 -22.96 17.79
C LYS A 373 12.67 -21.97 18.14
N GLY A 374 12.50 -21.64 19.42
CA GLY A 374 11.60 -20.59 19.87
C GLY A 374 10.57 -21.07 20.89
N THR A 375 9.44 -20.35 20.97
CA THR A 375 8.36 -20.65 21.91
C THR A 375 6.99 -20.69 21.23
N ALA A 376 6.10 -21.55 21.74
CA ALA A 376 4.69 -21.58 21.34
C ALA A 376 3.80 -22.13 22.45
N GLY A 377 2.61 -21.52 22.59
CA GLY A 377 1.62 -21.97 23.58
C GLY A 377 0.90 -23.27 23.24
N LYS A 378 1.10 -23.80 22.02
CA LYS A 378 0.61 -25.10 21.54
C LYS A 378 1.68 -25.75 20.67
N SER A 379 1.58 -27.06 20.54
CA SER A 379 2.51 -27.86 19.75
C SER A 379 2.26 -27.78 18.24
N LEU A 380 3.14 -28.43 17.48
CA LEU A 380 3.02 -28.64 16.03
C LEU A 380 2.46 -30.02 15.73
N SER A 381 1.71 -30.14 14.64
CA SER A 381 1.24 -31.41 14.11
C SER A 381 1.67 -31.56 12.66
N LEU A 382 2.06 -32.78 12.27
CA LEU A 382 2.67 -33.05 10.98
C LEU A 382 1.95 -34.21 10.30
N ASN A 383 1.74 -34.10 8.99
CA ASN A 383 1.20 -35.19 8.19
C ASN A 383 2.26 -35.68 7.22
N VAL A 384 2.47 -37.00 7.17
CA VAL A 384 3.26 -37.65 6.12
C VAL A 384 2.29 -38.43 5.25
N TYR A 385 2.21 -38.06 3.98
CA TYR A 385 1.28 -38.67 3.04
C TYR A 385 1.84 -39.97 2.48
N LYS A 386 0.95 -40.93 2.29
CA LYS A 386 1.23 -42.27 1.79
C LYS A 386 0.90 -42.40 0.31
N THR A 387 1.35 -43.49 -0.31
CA THR A 387 1.05 -43.86 -1.70
C THR A 387 -0.47 -43.91 -2.00
N ASP A 388 -1.28 -44.31 -1.01
CA ASP A 388 -2.75 -44.36 -1.07
C ASP A 388 -3.45 -42.99 -0.88
N THR A 389 -2.69 -41.89 -0.89
CA THR A 389 -3.12 -40.49 -0.68
C THR A 389 -3.63 -40.15 0.72
N LYS A 390 -3.78 -41.13 1.61
CA LYS A 390 -4.03 -40.87 3.04
C LYS A 390 -2.72 -40.40 3.69
N TYR A 391 -2.79 -39.98 4.95
CA TYR A 391 -1.61 -39.60 5.72
C TYR A 391 -1.57 -40.32 7.06
N VAL A 392 -0.36 -40.41 7.61
CA VAL A 392 -0.11 -40.68 9.03
C VAL A 392 0.22 -39.37 9.74
N VAL A 393 -0.08 -39.29 11.03
CA VAL A 393 0.07 -38.06 11.81
C VAL A 393 1.21 -38.18 12.82
N TYR A 394 2.02 -37.13 12.95
CA TYR A 394 3.00 -37.00 14.02
C TYR A 394 2.68 -35.74 14.81
N ASN A 395 2.44 -35.89 16.11
CA ASN A 395 2.19 -34.77 17.01
C ASN A 395 3.45 -34.53 17.85
N LEU A 396 3.97 -33.31 17.83
CA LEU A 396 5.25 -33.00 18.47
C LEU A 396 5.16 -33.06 20.02
N GLY A 397 4.02 -32.71 20.59
CA GLY A 397 3.85 -32.66 22.06
C GLY A 397 4.66 -31.53 22.69
N ASP A 398 5.07 -31.72 23.95
CA ASP A 398 5.98 -30.79 24.63
C ASP A 398 7.38 -30.87 24.00
N LEU A 399 7.95 -29.70 23.67
CA LEU A 399 9.32 -29.60 23.16
C LEU A 399 10.13 -28.62 24.00
N SER A 400 11.13 -29.15 24.71
CA SER A 400 12.13 -28.37 25.44
C SER A 400 13.44 -28.33 24.63
N ASN A 401 14.61 -28.27 25.29
CA ASN A 401 15.94 -28.18 24.69
C ASN A 401 16.61 -29.53 24.34
N SER A 402 15.84 -30.58 24.10
CA SER A 402 16.36 -31.93 23.81
C SER A 402 15.73 -32.51 22.55
N ALA A 403 16.53 -33.20 21.74
CA ALA A 403 16.04 -33.84 20.51
C ALA A 403 14.96 -34.88 20.80
N VAL A 404 13.99 -35.00 19.89
CA VAL A 404 12.85 -35.93 20.04
C VAL A 404 12.67 -36.80 18.81
N THR A 405 12.20 -38.03 19.02
CA THR A 405 11.77 -38.93 17.95
C THR A 405 10.30 -39.26 18.15
N LEU A 406 9.50 -39.03 17.10
CA LEU A 406 8.05 -39.15 17.12
C LEU A 406 7.62 -40.42 16.39
N ALA A 407 6.66 -41.12 16.99
CA ALA A 407 5.92 -42.20 16.34
C ALA A 407 4.63 -41.65 15.72
N SER A 408 4.11 -42.35 14.71
CA SER A 408 2.83 -42.00 14.09
C SER A 408 1.65 -42.24 15.02
N THR A 409 0.61 -41.43 14.87
CA THR A 409 -0.67 -41.46 15.59
C THR A 409 -1.84 -41.32 14.61
N GLU A 410 -3.08 -41.49 15.09
CA GLU A 410 -4.28 -41.50 14.24
C GLU A 410 -4.84 -40.11 13.93
N THR A 411 -4.66 -39.13 14.83
CA THR A 411 -5.35 -37.83 14.73
C THR A 411 -4.42 -36.67 15.00
N ASN A 412 -4.63 -35.56 14.27
CA ASN A 412 -3.93 -34.30 14.51
C ASN A 412 -4.29 -33.74 15.87
N GLN A 413 -3.27 -33.46 16.68
CA GLN A 413 -3.38 -32.85 18.00
C GLN A 413 -2.37 -31.72 18.13
N TYR A 414 -2.71 -30.74 18.96
CA TYR A 414 -1.89 -29.53 19.20
C TYR A 414 -1.59 -29.37 20.69
N ASN A 415 -1.71 -30.48 21.45
CA ASN A 415 -1.43 -30.51 22.87
C ASN A 415 0.07 -30.39 23.11
N GLY A 416 0.43 -29.69 24.19
CA GLY A 416 1.82 -29.47 24.59
C GLY A 416 2.31 -28.05 24.29
N ILE A 417 3.41 -27.67 24.95
CA ILE A 417 4.05 -26.35 24.88
C ILE A 417 5.43 -26.52 24.26
N ILE A 418 5.84 -25.55 23.42
CA ILE A 418 7.19 -25.49 22.87
C ILE A 418 7.93 -24.37 23.58
N ASP A 419 9.07 -24.68 24.17
CA ASP A 419 10.05 -23.72 24.69
C ASP A 419 11.45 -24.31 24.57
N THR A 420 12.11 -24.05 23.45
CA THR A 420 13.43 -24.62 23.17
C THR A 420 14.57 -23.96 23.96
N LYS A 421 14.27 -23.00 24.84
CA LYS A 421 15.27 -22.21 25.60
C LYS A 421 16.26 -21.47 24.70
N GLY A 422 15.82 -21.10 23.49
CA GLY A 422 16.66 -20.43 22.49
C GLY A 422 17.60 -21.37 21.72
N GLU A 423 17.57 -22.67 22.00
CA GLU A 423 18.38 -23.68 21.32
C GLU A 423 17.68 -24.23 20.08
N TRP A 424 18.48 -24.69 19.12
CA TRP A 424 17.99 -25.47 17.98
C TRP A 424 17.78 -26.93 18.38
N VAL A 425 16.55 -27.41 18.24
CA VAL A 425 16.16 -28.74 18.68
C VAL A 425 15.79 -29.58 17.48
N LEU A 426 16.44 -30.75 17.36
CA LEU A 426 16.17 -31.70 16.28
C LEU A 426 14.90 -32.50 16.58
N VAL A 427 13.96 -32.48 15.64
CA VAL A 427 12.77 -33.32 15.63
C VAL A 427 12.95 -34.39 14.56
N THR A 428 12.68 -35.64 14.93
CA THR A 428 12.74 -36.81 14.03
C THR A 428 11.37 -37.47 13.96
N LEU A 429 10.85 -37.69 12.77
CA LEU A 429 9.69 -38.55 12.52
C LEU A 429 10.19 -39.93 12.11
N ASP A 430 9.84 -40.98 12.87
CA ASP A 430 10.11 -42.35 12.43
C ASP A 430 9.09 -42.74 11.35
N ILE A 431 9.58 -42.90 10.12
CA ILE A 431 8.77 -43.29 8.96
C ILE A 431 9.12 -44.69 8.46
N THR A 432 9.83 -45.50 9.25
CA THR A 432 10.30 -46.84 8.86
C THR A 432 9.16 -47.76 8.41
N SER A 433 7.96 -47.60 8.98
CA SER A 433 6.76 -48.37 8.65
C SER A 433 5.79 -47.65 7.69
N VAL A 434 6.17 -46.47 7.18
CA VAL A 434 5.29 -45.62 6.37
C VAL A 434 5.62 -45.81 4.89
N ASP A 435 4.63 -46.23 4.11
CA ASP A 435 4.71 -46.25 2.65
C ASP A 435 4.51 -44.82 2.09
N ILE A 436 5.51 -43.97 2.28
CA ILE A 436 5.48 -42.54 1.94
C ILE A 436 5.22 -42.33 0.44
N GLN A 437 4.47 -41.29 0.11
CA GLN A 437 4.17 -40.89 -1.26
C GLN A 437 5.45 -40.56 -2.04
N LYS A 438 5.55 -41.11 -3.26
CA LYS A 438 6.70 -40.93 -4.18
C LYS A 438 6.30 -40.40 -5.55
N THR A 439 5.00 -40.28 -5.82
CA THR A 439 4.48 -39.83 -7.13
C THR A 439 4.61 -38.32 -7.25
N ALA A 440 5.33 -37.85 -8.27
CA ALA A 440 5.52 -36.41 -8.53
C ALA A 440 4.17 -35.65 -8.56
N GLY A 441 4.13 -34.50 -7.90
CA GLY A 441 2.93 -33.65 -7.81
C GLY A 441 1.88 -34.10 -6.78
N GLN A 442 1.99 -35.29 -6.18
CA GLN A 442 1.13 -35.72 -5.07
C GLN A 442 1.61 -35.17 -3.73
N ASN A 443 0.71 -34.97 -2.77
CA ASN A 443 1.06 -34.49 -1.44
C ASN A 443 2.07 -35.42 -0.76
N VAL A 444 3.07 -34.86 -0.08
CA VAL A 444 4.09 -35.64 0.64
C VAL A 444 4.16 -35.29 2.12
N PHE A 445 4.01 -34.01 2.46
CA PHE A 445 4.20 -33.55 3.84
C PHE A 445 3.32 -32.34 4.14
N ALA A 446 2.85 -32.22 5.38
CA ALA A 446 2.20 -31.01 5.86
C ALA A 446 2.66 -30.64 7.27
N LEU A 447 2.73 -29.35 7.54
CA LEU A 447 2.95 -28.79 8.87
C LEU A 447 1.70 -28.02 9.30
N LYS A 448 1.27 -28.22 10.54
CA LYS A 448 0.02 -27.68 11.09
C LYS A 448 0.26 -27.04 12.46
N VAL A 449 -0.55 -26.03 12.77
CA VAL A 449 -0.53 -25.29 14.04
C VAL A 449 -1.90 -25.31 14.70
N GLY A 450 -1.92 -25.12 16.02
CA GLY A 450 -3.14 -24.97 16.80
C GLY A 450 -3.61 -23.52 16.85
N LYS A 451 -4.93 -23.33 17.00
CA LYS A 451 -5.54 -22.01 17.13
C LYS A 451 -5.37 -21.34 18.48
N ASP A 452 -5.64 -20.04 18.53
CA ASP A 452 -5.91 -19.21 19.72
C ASP A 452 -4.72 -19.06 20.69
N VAL A 453 -3.49 -19.33 20.25
CA VAL A 453 -2.27 -19.13 21.04
C VAL A 453 -1.17 -18.51 20.21
N ALA A 454 -0.24 -17.82 20.87
CA ALA A 454 0.92 -17.25 20.22
C ALA A 454 1.95 -18.32 19.84
N TYR A 455 2.48 -18.18 18.63
CA TYR A 455 3.68 -18.85 18.11
C TYR A 455 4.76 -17.79 17.88
N ASP A 456 5.99 -18.09 18.27
CA ASP A 456 7.21 -17.41 17.85
C ASP A 456 8.28 -18.50 17.65
N LEU A 457 8.13 -19.25 16.56
CA LEU A 457 8.98 -20.37 16.18
C LEU A 457 9.74 -20.09 14.90
N VAL A 458 10.89 -20.72 14.79
CA VAL A 458 11.67 -20.85 13.57
C VAL A 458 11.82 -22.35 13.28
N VAL A 459 11.47 -22.75 12.06
CA VAL A 459 11.57 -24.12 11.56
C VAL A 459 12.52 -24.15 10.37
N ASP A 460 13.44 -25.12 10.35
CA ASP A 460 14.49 -25.16 9.35
C ASP A 460 14.87 -26.59 8.94
N ASN A 461 15.47 -26.75 7.76
CA ASN A 461 16.14 -27.95 7.29
C ASN A 461 15.27 -29.22 7.33
N ILE A 462 14.09 -29.23 6.69
CA ILE A 462 13.24 -30.42 6.60
C ILE A 462 13.86 -31.42 5.60
N LYS A 463 14.36 -32.54 6.10
CA LYS A 463 15.12 -33.55 5.35
C LYS A 463 14.50 -34.93 5.44
N ILE A 464 14.88 -35.82 4.52
CA ILE A 464 14.48 -37.22 4.49
C ILE A 464 15.69 -38.13 4.29
N ASP A 465 15.83 -39.16 5.12
CA ASP A 465 16.90 -40.18 5.02
C ASP A 465 16.33 -41.59 5.04
#